data_AF-A0A255ZRI4-F1
#
_entry.id   AF-A0A255ZRI4-F1
#
_cell.length_a   1.000
_cell.length_b   1.000
_cell.length_c   1.000
_cell.angle_alpha   90.00
_cell.angle_beta   90.00
_cell.angle_gamma   90.00
#
_symmetry.space_group_name_H-M   'P 1'
#
loop_
_entity.id
_entity.type
_entity.pdbx_description
1 polymer ?
#
loop_
_entity_poly.entity_id
_entity_poly.type
_entity_poly.pdbx_seq_one_letter_code
_entity_poly.pdbx_strand_id
1 'polypeptide(L)'
;MKTIKILFLFVGMLVSSAVSAQEFNKKDINGMWKRSDGLIITISGVGTFSEGGNALVFGVGNSGWSQTCAKRCFKFREIQYEGDNEWSAKNKMYMPTGDYTKDDGTVTIVLEDDKKSFTAGGYTYYKY
;
A
#
# COMPACT_ATOMS: atom_id res chain seq x y z
N MET A 1 7.02 57.56 41.12
CA MET A 1 6.42 56.54 40.23
C MET A 1 7.50 55.52 39.90
N LYS A 2 7.31 54.25 40.28
CA LYS A 2 8.29 53.16 40.08
C LYS A 2 8.03 52.48 38.75
N THR A 3 8.98 52.55 37.82
CA THR A 3 8.94 51.85 36.53
C THR A 3 9.46 50.42 36.71
N ILE A 4 8.58 49.43 36.55
CA ILE A 4 8.93 48.00 36.53
C ILE A 4 9.28 47.63 35.08
N LYS A 5 10.52 47.23 34.83
CA LYS A 5 10.94 46.63 33.56
C LYS A 5 10.67 45.13 33.62
N ILE A 6 9.63 44.69 32.92
CA ILE A 6 9.34 43.26 32.76
C ILE A 6 10.21 42.74 31.61
N LEU A 7 11.20 41.92 31.96
CA LEU A 7 12.03 41.19 31.01
C LEU A 7 11.30 39.89 30.64
N PHE A 8 10.74 39.81 29.44
CA PHE A 8 10.19 38.58 28.90
C PHE A 8 11.32 37.73 28.32
N LEU A 9 11.70 36.68 29.05
CA LEU A 9 12.62 35.66 28.58
C LEU A 9 11.82 34.62 27.76
N PHE A 10 11.84 34.75 26.44
CA PHE A 10 11.29 33.73 25.53
C PHE A 10 12.31 32.60 25.40
N VAL A 11 12.14 31.53 26.20
CA VAL A 11 12.88 30.28 26.02
C VAL A 11 12.21 29.53 24.87
N GLY A 12 12.73 29.74 23.66
CA GLY A 12 12.36 28.96 22.48
C GLY A 12 12.84 27.52 22.65
N MET A 13 12.00 26.65 23.20
CA MET A 13 12.19 25.20 23.07
C MET A 13 11.93 24.83 21.61
N LEU A 14 12.99 24.77 20.81
CA LEU A 14 13.01 24.05 19.55
C LEU A 14 12.85 22.56 19.89
N VAL A 15 11.59 22.10 19.89
CA VAL A 15 11.30 20.67 19.90
C VAL A 15 11.63 20.16 18.51
N SER A 16 12.89 19.78 18.29
CA SER A 16 13.29 19.02 17.13
C SER A 16 12.68 17.63 17.27
N SER A 17 11.43 17.45 16.82
CA SER A 17 10.94 16.12 16.51
C SER A 17 11.76 15.62 15.34
N ALA A 18 12.82 14.86 15.63
CA ALA A 18 13.50 14.06 14.64
C ALA A 18 12.43 13.09 14.09
N VAL A 19 11.84 13.47 12.96
CA VAL A 19 11.08 12.56 12.12
C VAL A 19 12.15 11.61 11.59
N SER A 20 12.39 10.51 12.30
CA SER A 20 13.15 9.40 11.75
C SER A 20 12.43 9.00 10.48
N ALA A 21 13.09 9.15 9.32
CA ALA A 21 12.63 8.55 8.09
C ALA A 21 12.41 7.06 8.39
N GLN A 22 11.16 6.62 8.34
CA GLN A 22 10.84 5.25 8.70
C GLN A 22 11.42 4.34 7.63
N GLU A 23 12.31 3.44 8.03
CA GLU A 23 12.92 2.53 7.06
C GLU A 23 11.85 1.53 6.56
N PHE A 24 11.71 1.51 5.25
CA PHE A 24 10.88 0.54 4.54
C PHE A 24 11.73 -0.64 4.10
N ASN A 25 11.17 -1.82 4.26
CA ASN A 25 11.72 -3.06 3.75
C ASN A 25 10.88 -3.52 2.57
N LYS A 26 11.53 -4.03 1.51
CA LYS A 26 10.86 -4.66 0.36
C LYS A 26 9.76 -5.67 0.72
N LYS A 27 9.86 -6.33 1.89
CA LYS A 27 8.88 -7.32 2.37
C LYS A 27 7.67 -6.72 3.09
N ASP A 28 7.66 -5.44 3.42
CA ASP A 28 6.61 -4.80 4.23
C ASP A 28 5.23 -4.84 3.57
N ILE A 29 5.20 -4.85 2.22
CA ILE A 29 3.97 -4.96 1.45
C ILE A 29 3.35 -6.36 1.50
N ASN A 30 4.08 -7.40 1.93
CA ASN A 30 3.54 -8.75 2.04
C ASN A 30 2.43 -8.82 3.12
N GLY A 31 1.39 -9.62 2.85
CA GLY A 31 0.28 -9.83 3.77
C GLY A 31 -1.09 -9.80 3.09
N MET A 32 -2.13 -9.85 3.91
CA MET A 32 -3.52 -9.74 3.46
C MET A 32 -3.99 -8.28 3.50
N TRP A 33 -4.73 -7.91 2.47
CA TRP A 33 -5.16 -6.55 2.24
C TRP A 33 -6.59 -6.52 1.71
N LYS A 34 -7.41 -5.60 2.21
CA LYS A 34 -8.80 -5.44 1.87
C LYS A 34 -9.08 -4.04 1.35
N ARG A 35 -9.75 -3.96 0.21
CA ARG A 35 -10.27 -2.72 -0.36
C ARG A 35 -11.66 -2.40 0.20
N SER A 36 -12.07 -1.13 0.13
CA SER A 36 -13.37 -0.66 0.64
C SER A 36 -14.59 -1.39 0.04
N ASP A 37 -14.49 -1.82 -1.22
CA ASP A 37 -15.53 -2.62 -1.90
C ASP A 37 -15.51 -4.12 -1.53
N GLY A 38 -14.61 -4.54 -0.65
CA GLY A 38 -14.52 -5.92 -0.16
C GLY A 38 -13.64 -6.84 -1.00
N LEU A 39 -12.93 -6.34 -2.02
CA LEU A 39 -11.86 -7.12 -2.66
C LEU A 39 -10.76 -7.39 -1.63
N ILE A 40 -10.45 -8.65 -1.38
CA ILE A 40 -9.37 -9.11 -0.50
C ILE A 40 -8.30 -9.74 -1.37
N ILE A 41 -7.05 -9.30 -1.19
CA ILE A 41 -5.88 -9.86 -1.86
C ILE A 41 -4.82 -10.27 -0.85
N THR A 42 -4.00 -11.24 -1.21
CA THR A 42 -2.82 -11.64 -0.44
C THR A 42 -1.59 -11.39 -1.29
N ILE A 43 -0.73 -10.49 -0.84
CA ILE A 43 0.57 -10.19 -1.44
C ILE A 43 1.62 -11.09 -0.81
N SER A 44 2.36 -11.83 -1.62
CA SER A 44 3.45 -12.69 -1.17
C SER A 44 4.59 -12.77 -2.19
N GLY A 45 5.78 -13.16 -1.72
CA GLY A 45 6.97 -13.39 -2.56
C GLY A 45 7.82 -12.15 -2.80
N VAL A 46 7.36 -10.95 -2.43
CA VAL A 46 8.15 -9.72 -2.60
C VAL A 46 9.40 -9.80 -1.73
N GLY A 47 10.56 -9.57 -2.35
CA GLY A 47 11.86 -9.64 -1.70
C GLY A 47 12.38 -11.05 -1.43
N THR A 48 11.64 -12.09 -1.86
CA THR A 48 12.08 -13.49 -1.85
C THR A 48 12.47 -13.94 -3.25
N PHE A 49 11.68 -13.59 -4.25
CA PHE A 49 11.90 -13.98 -5.65
C PHE A 49 12.40 -12.80 -6.48
N SER A 50 13.24 -13.09 -7.48
CA SER A 50 13.83 -12.07 -8.36
C SER A 50 12.82 -11.41 -9.29
N GLU A 51 11.80 -12.16 -9.70
CA GLU A 51 10.69 -11.68 -10.53
C GLU A 51 9.70 -10.80 -9.75
N GLY A 52 9.85 -10.73 -8.42
CA GLY A 52 8.94 -10.02 -7.54
C GLY A 52 7.84 -10.91 -6.96
N GLY A 53 6.94 -10.28 -6.20
CA GLY A 53 5.79 -10.96 -5.60
C GLY A 53 4.55 -10.98 -6.48
N ASN A 54 3.47 -11.56 -5.97
CA ASN A 54 2.16 -11.56 -6.62
C ASN A 54 1.05 -11.29 -5.60
N ALA A 55 -0.06 -10.70 -6.06
CA ALA A 55 -1.26 -10.51 -5.26
C ALA A 55 -2.38 -11.45 -5.72
N LEU A 56 -2.60 -12.53 -4.99
CA LEU A 56 -3.70 -13.47 -5.25
C LEU A 56 -5.02 -12.92 -4.69
N VAL A 57 -6.10 -12.99 -5.45
CA VAL A 57 -7.43 -12.63 -4.96
C VAL A 57 -7.92 -13.70 -3.98
N PHE A 58 -8.39 -13.32 -2.80
CA PHE A 58 -8.93 -14.22 -1.77
C PHE A 58 -10.42 -14.03 -1.50
N GLY A 59 -10.95 -12.84 -1.78
CA GLY A 59 -12.37 -12.53 -1.71
C GLY A 59 -12.68 -11.39 -2.68
N VAL A 60 -13.87 -11.39 -3.26
CA VAL A 60 -14.22 -10.43 -4.33
C VAL A 60 -15.14 -9.31 -3.87
N GLY A 61 -15.87 -9.47 -2.76
CA GLY A 61 -16.81 -8.45 -2.28
C GLY A 61 -17.76 -7.95 -3.38
N ASN A 62 -17.95 -6.64 -3.44
CA ASN A 62 -18.73 -5.93 -4.45
C ASN A 62 -17.84 -5.32 -5.56
N SER A 63 -16.62 -5.84 -5.76
CA SER A 63 -15.64 -5.29 -6.70
C SER A 63 -15.94 -5.51 -8.18
N GLY A 64 -17.00 -6.25 -8.49
CA GLY A 64 -17.33 -6.72 -9.84
C GLY A 64 -16.52 -7.94 -10.30
N TRP A 65 -15.56 -8.42 -9.51
CA TRP A 65 -14.83 -9.66 -9.80
C TRP A 65 -15.73 -10.88 -9.57
N SER A 66 -15.61 -11.89 -10.43
CA SER A 66 -16.34 -13.14 -10.28
C SER A 66 -15.87 -13.93 -9.06
N GLN A 67 -16.80 -14.61 -8.37
CA GLN A 67 -16.47 -15.52 -7.27
C GLN A 67 -15.51 -16.64 -7.71
N THR A 68 -15.50 -17.01 -9.00
CA THR A 68 -14.56 -18.00 -9.57
C THR A 68 -13.11 -17.54 -9.47
N CYS A 69 -12.86 -16.24 -9.36
CA CYS A 69 -11.51 -15.69 -9.21
C CYS A 69 -10.93 -15.83 -7.80
N ALA A 70 -11.75 -16.06 -6.78
CA ALA A 70 -11.24 -16.25 -5.42
C ALA A 70 -10.30 -17.46 -5.37
N LYS A 71 -9.07 -17.22 -4.90
CA LYS A 71 -7.93 -18.15 -4.82
C LYS A 71 -7.44 -18.68 -6.18
N ARG A 72 -7.81 -18.04 -7.29
CA ARG A 72 -7.42 -18.46 -8.65
C ARG A 72 -6.85 -17.33 -9.50
N CYS A 73 -7.43 -16.14 -9.41
CA CYS A 73 -6.99 -14.97 -10.17
C CYS A 73 -6.01 -14.12 -9.37
N PHE A 74 -5.12 -13.43 -10.08
CA PHE A 74 -4.22 -12.45 -9.49
C PHE A 74 -4.72 -11.04 -9.79
N LYS A 75 -4.60 -10.13 -8.81
CA LYS A 75 -4.85 -8.70 -9.00
C LYS A 75 -3.58 -7.95 -9.45
N PHE A 76 -2.45 -8.34 -8.90
CA PHE A 76 -1.13 -7.79 -9.23
C PHE A 76 -0.14 -8.94 -9.44
N ARG A 77 0.80 -8.75 -10.36
CA ARG A 77 1.87 -9.69 -10.68
C ARG A 77 3.20 -8.95 -10.72
N GLU A 78 4.29 -9.69 -10.50
CA GLU A 78 5.66 -9.15 -10.61
C GLU A 78 5.84 -7.88 -9.77
N ILE A 79 5.45 -7.96 -8.50
CA ILE A 79 5.51 -6.84 -7.57
C ILE A 79 6.97 -6.63 -7.15
N GLN A 80 7.57 -5.52 -7.57
CA GLN A 80 8.98 -5.19 -7.33
C GLN A 80 9.12 -3.98 -6.42
N TYR A 81 10.14 -3.99 -5.56
CA TYR A 81 10.41 -2.88 -4.65
C TYR A 81 11.28 -1.85 -5.36
N GLU A 82 10.82 -0.60 -5.39
CA GLU A 82 11.51 0.49 -6.09
C GLU A 82 12.34 1.35 -5.14
N GLY A 83 12.13 1.22 -3.83
CA GLY A 83 12.76 2.05 -2.81
C GLY A 83 11.71 2.76 -1.97
N ASP A 84 12.13 3.24 -0.80
CA ASP A 84 11.29 3.94 0.17
C ASP A 84 9.94 3.22 0.36
N ASN A 85 8.82 3.90 0.17
CA ASN A 85 7.51 3.32 0.35
C ASN A 85 6.84 2.87 -0.96
N GLU A 86 7.61 2.62 -2.02
CA GLU A 86 7.09 2.35 -3.36
C GLU A 86 7.42 0.95 -3.89
N TRP A 87 6.43 0.38 -4.58
CA TRP A 87 6.57 -0.84 -5.37
C TRP A 87 5.92 -0.64 -6.74
N SER A 88 6.45 -1.30 -7.77
CA SER A 88 5.80 -1.40 -9.08
C SER A 88 5.14 -2.78 -9.24
N ALA A 89 4.06 -2.87 -10.01
CA ALA A 89 3.43 -4.16 -10.30
C ALA A 89 2.66 -4.14 -11.63
N LYS A 90 2.61 -5.30 -12.30
CA LYS A 90 1.67 -5.52 -13.42
C LYS A 90 0.26 -5.68 -12.88
N ASN A 91 -0.64 -4.81 -13.32
CA ASN A 91 -2.04 -4.81 -12.92
C ASN A 91 -2.87 -5.77 -13.78
N LYS A 92 -3.72 -6.55 -13.13
CA LYS A 92 -4.72 -7.40 -13.78
C LYS A 92 -6.11 -6.78 -13.62
N MET A 93 -6.80 -6.66 -14.74
CA MET A 93 -8.19 -6.24 -14.80
C MET A 93 -9.08 -7.46 -15.05
N TYR A 94 -10.16 -7.57 -14.29
CA TYR A 94 -11.19 -8.57 -14.53
C TYR A 94 -12.16 -8.08 -15.62
N MET A 95 -12.51 -8.98 -16.53
CA MET A 95 -13.48 -8.78 -17.60
C MET A 95 -14.75 -9.57 -17.29
N PRO A 96 -15.83 -8.91 -16.83
CA PRO A 96 -17.10 -9.58 -16.54
C PRO A 96 -17.65 -10.31 -17.76
N THR A 97 -17.54 -9.67 -18.92
CA THR A 97 -17.88 -10.29 -20.20
C THR A 97 -16.79 -11.30 -20.57
N GLY A 98 -17.11 -12.58 -20.38
CA GLY A 98 -16.21 -13.71 -20.68
C GLY A 98 -15.49 -14.31 -19.47
N ASP A 99 -15.68 -13.78 -18.26
CA ASP A 99 -15.14 -14.30 -16.99
C ASP A 99 -13.63 -14.61 -17.03
N TYR A 100 -12.81 -13.62 -17.36
CA TYR A 100 -11.35 -13.76 -17.41
C TYR A 100 -10.61 -12.51 -16.92
N THR A 101 -9.32 -12.63 -16.68
CA THR A 101 -8.45 -11.47 -16.36
C THR A 101 -7.50 -11.17 -17.51
N LYS A 102 -7.25 -9.88 -17.76
CA LYS A 102 -6.23 -9.42 -18.71
C LYS A 102 -5.22 -8.49 -18.04
N ASP A 103 -4.09 -8.28 -18.69
CA ASP A 103 -3.13 -7.24 -18.32
C ASP A 103 -3.70 -5.85 -18.57
N ASP A 104 -3.43 -4.94 -17.64
CA ASP A 104 -3.94 -3.58 -17.61
C ASP A 104 -2.84 -2.62 -17.10
N GLY A 105 -1.70 -2.68 -17.78
CA GLY A 105 -0.55 -1.82 -17.52
C GLY A 105 0.21 -2.10 -16.22
N THR A 106 1.07 -1.15 -15.87
CA THR A 106 1.82 -1.13 -14.61
C THR A 106 1.18 -0.14 -13.66
N VAL A 107 1.12 -0.48 -12.38
CA VAL A 107 0.69 0.42 -11.31
C VAL A 107 1.81 0.61 -10.30
N THR A 108 1.89 1.83 -9.76
CA THR A 108 2.65 2.11 -8.55
C THR A 108 1.79 1.75 -7.35
N ILE A 109 2.40 1.06 -6.38
CA ILE A 109 1.86 0.73 -5.08
C ILE A 109 2.64 1.59 -4.06
N VAL A 110 1.92 2.42 -3.30
CA VAL A 110 2.53 3.29 -2.29
C VAL A 110 2.03 2.88 -0.91
N LEU A 111 2.92 2.40 -0.04
CA LEU A 111 2.60 2.00 1.34
C LEU A 111 2.64 3.22 2.26
N GLU A 112 1.65 3.35 3.15
CA GLU A 112 1.67 4.39 4.18
C GLU A 112 2.73 4.09 5.25
N ASP A 113 3.22 5.13 5.91
CA ASP A 113 4.26 5.04 6.96
C ASP A 113 3.89 4.06 8.08
N ASP A 114 2.61 4.02 8.48
CA ASP A 114 2.11 3.11 9.51
C ASP A 114 2.06 1.63 9.06
N LYS A 115 2.30 1.38 7.76
CA LYS A 115 2.25 0.08 7.09
C LYS A 115 0.88 -0.61 7.22
N LYS A 116 -0.18 0.16 7.50
CA LYS A 116 -1.56 -0.32 7.67
C LYS A 116 -2.42 -0.16 6.43
N SER A 117 -1.99 0.65 5.47
CA SER A 117 -2.64 0.75 4.17
C SER A 117 -1.65 1.04 3.06
N PHE A 118 -2.04 0.71 1.83
CA PHE A 118 -1.35 1.16 0.63
C PHE A 118 -2.35 1.66 -0.40
N THR A 119 -1.90 2.47 -1.36
CA THR A 119 -2.68 2.88 -2.53
C THR A 119 -2.12 2.24 -3.80
N ALA A 120 -2.99 1.82 -4.71
CA ALA A 120 -2.61 1.26 -6.01
C ALA A 120 -3.77 1.36 -7.00
N GLY A 121 -3.48 1.83 -8.22
CA GLY A 121 -4.47 1.88 -9.31
C GLY A 121 -5.76 2.65 -8.96
N GLY A 122 -5.64 3.73 -8.20
CA GLY A 122 -6.78 4.57 -7.77
C GLY A 122 -7.57 4.02 -6.58
N TYR A 123 -7.10 2.96 -5.92
CA TYR A 123 -7.77 2.37 -4.76
C TYR A 123 -6.86 2.32 -3.54
N THR A 124 -7.46 2.40 -2.36
CA THR A 124 -6.78 2.16 -1.07
C THR A 124 -7.10 0.77 -0.56
N TYR A 125 -6.07 0.09 -0.08
CA TYR A 125 -6.13 -1.24 0.51
C TYR A 125 -5.66 -1.16 1.96
N TYR A 126 -6.43 -1.73 2.87
CA TYR A 126 -6.17 -1.74 4.31
C TYR A 126 -5.72 -3.12 4.74
N LYS A 127 -4.83 -3.21 5.74
CA LYS A 127 -4.40 -4.49 6.31
C LYS A 127 -5.62 -5.28 6.80
N TYR A 128 -5.66 -6.56 6.49
CA TYR A 128 -6.76 -7.48 6.83
C TYR A 128 -6.29 -8.58 7.78
#